data_AF-A0A2S6F8Y1-F1
#
_entry.id   AF-A0A2S6F8Y1-F1
#
_cell.length_a   1.000
_cell.length_b   1.000
_cell.length_c   1.000
_cell.angle_alpha   90.00
_cell.angle_beta   90.00
_cell.angle_gamma   90.00
#
_symmetry.space_group_name_H-M   'P 1'
#
loop_
_entity.id
_entity.type
_entity.pdbx_description
1 polymer ?
#
loop_
_entity_poly.entity_id
_entity_poly.type
_entity_poly.pdbx_seq_one_letter_code
_entity_poly.pdbx_strand_id
1 'polypeptide(L)'
;MSIALPERIEDCHELIKRLVELTDTLVVRIEKLEQENRGLKERLNNNSSNSSKPPSQDFKKKKPKSPNPNKGRGVKGYQGHSRQLLPLNEVDEVVSCPLPTTCLCGGQIKIREEILRHQVHELPEIKLQVTEYQLAKGACGCCGKKQIASLP
;
A
#
# COMPACT_ATOMS: atom_id res chain seq x y z
N MET A 1 -12.85 24.29 7.26
CA MET A 1 -12.68 25.63 7.83
C MET A 1 -13.13 26.63 6.78
N SER A 2 -14.24 27.32 7.01
CA SER A 2 -14.68 28.41 6.12
C SER A 2 -13.84 29.64 6.42
N ILE A 3 -13.04 30.08 5.44
CA ILE A 3 -12.25 31.31 5.53
C ILE A 3 -13.12 32.40 4.91
N ALA A 4 -13.50 33.40 5.70
CA ALA A 4 -14.16 34.59 5.17
C ALA A 4 -13.16 35.34 4.29
N LEU A 5 -13.52 35.58 3.03
CA LEU A 5 -12.67 36.29 2.07
C LEU A 5 -12.83 37.79 2.28
N PRO A 6 -11.73 38.58 2.17
CA PRO A 6 -11.84 40.02 2.26
C PRO A 6 -12.63 40.59 1.08
N GLU A 7 -13.43 41.63 1.35
CA GLU A 7 -14.25 42.29 0.32
C GLU A 7 -13.51 43.44 -0.38
N ARG A 8 -12.39 43.92 0.18
CA ARG A 8 -11.60 45.03 -0.35
C ARG A 8 -10.31 44.54 -0.99
N ILE A 9 -9.89 45.23 -2.04
CA ILE A 9 -8.68 44.90 -2.80
C ILE A 9 -7.43 45.03 -1.93
N GLU A 10 -7.36 46.03 -1.05
CA GLU A 10 -6.20 46.23 -0.16
C GLU A 10 -6.01 45.03 0.80
N ASP A 11 -7.11 44.54 1.37
CA ASP A 11 -7.11 43.41 2.31
C ASP A 11 -6.73 42.10 1.60
N CYS A 12 -7.16 41.93 0.34
CA CYS A 12 -6.73 40.81 -0.50
C CYS A 12 -5.21 40.83 -0.75
N HIS A 13 -4.61 41.99 -0.99
CA HIS A 13 -3.16 42.10 -1.17
C HIS A 13 -2.38 41.74 0.11
N GLU A 14 -2.87 42.13 1.29
CA GLU A 14 -2.27 41.71 2.56
C GLU A 14 -2.39 40.20 2.77
N LEU A 15 -3.55 39.61 2.46
CA LEU A 15 -3.75 38.17 2.58
C LEU A 15 -2.80 37.41 1.66
N ILE A 16 -2.63 37.86 0.41
CA ILE A 16 -1.70 37.25 -0.55
C ILE A 16 -0.26 37.30 -0.01
N LYS A 17 0.19 38.44 0.52
CA LYS A 17 1.53 38.57 1.12
C LYS A 17 1.75 37.57 2.25
N ARG A 18 0.80 37.48 3.19
CA ARG A 18 0.87 36.55 4.32
C ARG A 18 0.86 35.09 3.86
N LEU A 19 0.07 34.76 2.84
CA LEU A 19 0.04 33.41 2.27
C LEU A 19 1.37 33.06 1.62
N VAL A 20 2.00 34.00 0.89
CA VAL A 20 3.33 33.78 0.28
C VAL A 20 4.40 33.53 1.35
N GLU A 21 4.45 34.35 2.39
CA GLU A 21 5.39 34.16 3.51
C GLU A 21 5.19 32.82 4.24
N LEU A 22 3.94 32.41 4.43
CA LEU A 22 3.61 31.11 5.01
C LEU A 22 4.05 29.97 4.09
N THR A 23 3.79 30.08 2.78
CA THR A 23 4.21 29.06 1.82
C THR A 23 5.73 28.92 1.78
N ASP A 24 6.47 30.02 1.79
CA ASP A 24 7.94 29.99 1.80
C ASP A 24 8.46 29.29 3.06
N THR A 25 7.88 29.61 4.22
CA THR A 25 8.23 28.98 5.50
C THR A 25 7.96 27.47 5.49
N LEU A 26 6.81 27.06 4.93
CA LEU A 26 6.42 25.66 4.84
C LEU A 26 7.32 24.88 3.87
N VAL A 27 7.67 25.47 2.72
CA VAL A 27 8.59 24.86 1.75
C VAL A 27 9.95 24.58 2.40
N VAL A 28 10.54 25.57 3.07
CA VAL A 28 11.82 25.40 3.79
C VAL A 28 11.71 24.29 4.86
N ARG A 29 10.58 24.22 5.57
CA ARG A 29 10.36 23.18 6.60
C ARG A 29 10.26 21.79 5.98
N ILE A 30 9.56 21.65 4.85
CA ILE A 30 9.42 20.38 4.12
C ILE A 30 10.78 19.92 3.63
N GLU A 31 11.56 20.79 2.97
CA GLU A 31 12.90 20.45 2.46
C GLU A 31 13.82 19.94 3.59
N LYS A 32 13.80 20.61 4.74
CA LYS A 32 14.57 20.17 5.92
C LYS A 32 14.13 18.80 6.41
N LEU A 33 12.83 18.56 6.53
CA LEU A 33 12.29 17.28 6.99
C LEU A 33 12.55 16.15 5.99
N GLU A 34 12.50 16.43 4.68
CA GLU A 34 12.85 15.47 3.63
C GLU A 34 14.33 15.11 3.67
N GLN A 35 15.21 16.09 3.90
CA GLN A 35 16.64 15.85 4.05
C GLN A 35 16.94 15.01 5.30
N GLU A 36 16.33 15.32 6.44
CA GLU A 36 16.44 14.53 7.67
C GLU A 36 15.93 13.10 7.46
N ASN A 37 14.76 12.93 6.83
CA ASN A 37 14.21 11.61 6.51
C ASN A 37 15.12 10.81 5.58
N ARG A 38 15.71 11.43 4.56
CA ARG A 38 16.65 10.78 3.65
C ARG A 38 17.87 10.27 4.41
N GLY A 39 18.48 11.11 5.26
CA GLY A 39 19.63 10.73 6.08
C GLY A 39 19.29 9.61 7.08
N LEU A 40 18.10 9.62 7.68
CA LEU A 40 17.65 8.54 8.55
C LEU A 40 17.41 7.23 7.78
N LYS A 41 16.79 7.28 6.60
CA LYS A 41 16.58 6.11 5.73
C LYS A 41 17.92 5.52 5.26
N GLU A 42 18.88 6.34 4.88
CA GLU A 42 20.23 5.89 4.50
C GLU A 42 20.97 5.23 5.67
N ARG A 43 20.85 5.78 6.90
CA ARG A 43 21.43 5.19 8.11
C ARG A 43 20.76 3.86 8.48
N LEU A 44 19.46 3.72 8.25
CA LEU A 44 18.74 2.46 8.46
C LEU A 44 19.11 1.41 7.42
N ASN A 45 19.32 1.81 6.16
CA ASN A 45 19.68 0.92 5.07
C ASN A 45 21.15 0.48 5.11
N ASN A 46 22.02 1.25 5.78
CA ASN A 46 23.39 0.85 6.11
C ASN A 46 23.42 0.01 7.39
N ASN A 47 23.00 -1.25 7.30
CA ASN A 47 23.30 -2.25 8.31
C ASN A 47 24.51 -3.11 7.86
N SER A 48 25.20 -3.74 8.81
CA SER A 48 26.36 -4.61 8.55
C SER A 48 26.01 -5.88 7.75
N SER A 49 24.73 -6.07 7.39
CA SER A 49 24.27 -7.16 6.53
C SER A 49 24.23 -6.77 5.06
N ASN A 50 24.33 -5.47 4.74
CA ASN A 50 24.22 -4.96 3.37
C ASN A 50 25.37 -4.04 2.93
N SER A 51 26.29 -3.71 3.84
CA SER A 51 27.50 -2.97 3.51
C SER A 51 28.69 -3.79 3.99
N SER A 52 29.63 -4.09 3.09
CA SER A 52 30.88 -4.85 3.30
C SER A 52 31.86 -4.15 4.26
N LYS A 53 31.36 -3.35 5.21
CA LYS A 53 32.13 -2.65 6.22
C LYS A 53 32.39 -3.61 7.39
N PRO A 54 33.64 -3.72 7.86
CA PRO A 54 33.98 -4.58 8.97
C PRO A 54 33.23 -4.14 10.24
N PRO A 55 32.81 -5.09 11.10
CA PRO A 55 32.00 -4.83 12.28
C PRO A 55 32.65 -3.91 13.33
N SER A 56 33.92 -3.57 13.17
CA SER A 56 34.71 -2.67 14.01
C SER A 56 34.43 -1.17 13.77
N GLN A 57 33.83 -0.78 12.65
CA GLN A 57 33.49 0.63 12.32
C GLN A 57 32.01 0.97 12.55
N ASP A 58 31.27 0.11 13.23
CA ASP A 58 29.87 0.34 13.61
C ASP A 58 29.80 1.39 14.74
N PHE A 59 29.37 2.62 14.42
CA PHE A 59 29.22 3.73 15.38
C PHE A 59 28.18 3.44 16.48
N LYS A 60 27.39 2.37 16.34
CA LYS A 60 26.65 1.81 17.46
C LYS A 60 27.63 1.03 18.32
N LYS A 61 28.17 1.66 19.37
CA LYS A 61 28.91 0.96 20.44
C LYS A 61 28.08 -0.25 20.89
N LYS A 62 28.44 -1.43 20.39
CA LYS A 62 27.89 -2.69 20.85
C LYS A 62 28.43 -2.85 22.26
N LYS A 63 27.58 -2.59 23.26
CA LYS A 63 27.86 -3.00 24.64
C LYS A 63 28.34 -4.45 24.57
N PRO A 64 29.46 -4.81 25.22
CA PRO A 64 29.92 -6.19 25.24
C PRO A 64 28.77 -7.03 25.78
N LYS A 65 28.19 -7.88 24.92
CA LYS A 65 27.14 -8.79 25.33
C LYS A 65 27.80 -9.74 26.31
N SER A 66 27.41 -9.67 27.58
CA SER A 66 27.67 -10.75 28.53
C SER A 66 27.29 -12.08 27.87
N PRO A 67 28.02 -13.17 28.11
CA PRO A 67 27.64 -14.48 27.60
C PRO A 67 26.29 -14.82 28.24
N ASN A 68 25.20 -14.58 27.51
CA ASN A 68 23.89 -15.02 27.94
C ASN A 68 23.88 -16.55 27.78
N PRO A 69 23.72 -17.34 28.86
CA PRO A 69 23.78 -18.79 28.82
C PRO A 69 22.68 -19.43 27.95
N ASN A 70 21.73 -18.64 27.42
CA ASN A 70 20.66 -19.09 26.52
C ASN A 70 21.00 -19.05 25.02
N LYS A 71 22.28 -18.91 24.62
CA LYS A 71 22.74 -18.82 23.22
C LYS A 71 22.54 -20.09 22.35
N GLY A 72 21.75 -21.06 22.80
CA GLY A 72 21.35 -22.24 22.02
C GLY A 72 19.89 -22.25 21.57
N ARG A 73 19.08 -21.27 21.99
CA ARG A 73 17.67 -21.23 21.58
C ARG A 73 17.54 -20.27 20.41
N GLY A 74 17.54 -20.82 19.20
CA GLY A 74 17.11 -20.09 18.01
C GLY A 74 15.85 -19.30 18.37
N VAL A 75 15.84 -18.01 18.03
CA VAL A 75 14.65 -17.17 18.21
C VAL A 75 13.50 -17.94 17.60
N LYS A 76 12.54 -18.38 18.44
CA LYS A 76 11.34 -19.07 17.96
C LYS A 76 10.81 -18.21 16.82
N GLY A 77 10.76 -18.80 15.61
CA GLY A 77 10.34 -18.09 14.41
C GLY A 77 9.08 -17.29 14.72
N TYR A 78 9.03 -16.05 14.25
CA TYR A 78 7.81 -15.25 14.34
C TYR A 78 6.63 -16.11 13.90
N GLN A 79 5.57 -16.18 14.71
CA GLN A 79 4.36 -16.89 14.31
C GLN A 79 3.90 -16.26 13.00
N GLY A 80 3.92 -17.04 11.92
CA GLY A 80 3.45 -16.56 10.63
C GLY A 80 2.02 -16.08 10.79
N HIS A 81 1.77 -14.82 10.44
CA HIS A 81 0.41 -14.30 10.35
C HIS A 81 -0.21 -14.85 9.07
N SER A 82 -0.82 -16.03 9.14
CA SER A 82 -1.71 -16.52 8.08
C SER A 82 -3.08 -15.86 8.20
N ARG A 83 -3.76 -15.68 7.07
CA ARG A 83 -5.19 -15.32 7.09
C ARG A 83 -5.96 -16.43 7.81
N GLN A 84 -6.90 -16.06 8.66
CA GLN A 84 -7.82 -17.03 9.25
C GLN A 84 -8.70 -17.59 8.12
N LEU A 85 -8.93 -18.90 8.15
CA LEU A 85 -9.84 -19.54 7.20
C LEU A 85 -11.27 -19.10 7.50
N LEU A 86 -12.02 -18.74 6.47
CA LEU A 86 -13.46 -18.51 6.57
C LEU A 86 -14.17 -19.80 7.02
N PRO A 87 -15.24 -19.71 7.82
CA PRO A 87 -16.08 -20.86 8.13
C PRO A 87 -16.79 -21.38 6.87
N LEU A 88 -17.21 -22.64 6.86
CA LEU A 88 -17.75 -23.30 5.65
C LEU A 88 -19.04 -22.64 5.10
N ASN A 89 -19.83 -21.99 5.95
CA ASN A 89 -21.03 -21.26 5.58
C ASN A 89 -20.76 -19.90 4.92
N GLU A 90 -19.52 -19.43 4.94
CA GLU A 90 -19.09 -18.16 4.32
C GLU A 90 -18.25 -18.37 3.06
N VAL A 91 -18.03 -19.63 2.65
CA VAL A 91 -17.33 -19.94 1.40
C VAL A 91 -18.35 -20.08 0.27
N ASP A 92 -18.10 -19.44 -0.87
CA ASP A 92 -19.00 -19.46 -2.02
C ASP A 92 -19.13 -20.86 -2.65
N GLU A 93 -18.03 -21.60 -2.76
CA GLU A 93 -17.99 -22.94 -3.36
C GLU A 93 -17.01 -23.88 -2.62
N VAL A 94 -17.40 -25.13 -2.42
CA VAL A 94 -16.54 -26.18 -1.83
C VAL A 94 -16.27 -27.26 -2.88
N VAL A 95 -15.03 -27.30 -3.37
CA VAL A 95 -14.56 -28.34 -4.30
C VAL A 95 -13.85 -29.45 -3.52
N SER A 96 -14.33 -30.69 -3.69
CA SER A 96 -13.69 -31.87 -3.08
C SER A 96 -12.55 -32.37 -3.97
N CYS A 97 -11.34 -32.45 -3.40
CA CYS A 97 -10.13 -32.95 -4.06
C CYS A 97 -9.73 -34.31 -3.46
N PRO A 98 -10.35 -35.44 -3.87
CA PRO A 98 -10.05 -36.75 -3.30
C PRO A 98 -8.63 -37.23 -3.67
N LEU A 99 -8.05 -38.03 -2.79
CA LEU A 99 -6.81 -38.75 -3.10
C LEU A 99 -7.06 -39.81 -4.20
N PRO A 100 -6.06 -40.09 -5.05
CA PRO A 100 -6.14 -41.25 -5.94
C PRO A 100 -6.21 -42.54 -5.12
N THR A 101 -6.77 -43.60 -5.70
CA THR A 101 -6.87 -44.92 -5.05
C THR A 101 -5.52 -45.64 -4.97
N THR A 102 -4.61 -45.34 -5.89
CA THR A 102 -3.28 -45.91 -5.98
C THR A 102 -2.21 -44.82 -5.86
N CYS A 103 -1.16 -45.14 -5.11
CA CYS A 103 0.05 -44.33 -5.04
C CYS A 103 0.81 -44.43 -6.37
N LEU A 104 1.63 -43.41 -6.66
CA LEU A 104 2.52 -43.41 -7.82
C LEU A 104 3.48 -44.62 -7.84
N CYS A 105 3.79 -45.23 -6.70
CA CYS A 105 4.59 -46.45 -6.61
C CYS A 105 3.78 -47.76 -6.82
N GLY A 106 2.47 -47.68 -7.04
CA GLY A 106 1.57 -48.83 -7.18
C GLY A 106 0.96 -49.35 -5.88
N GLY A 107 1.32 -48.81 -4.72
CA GLY A 107 0.72 -49.18 -3.43
C GLY A 107 -0.70 -48.63 -3.23
N GLN A 108 -1.49 -49.27 -2.37
CA GLN A 108 -2.82 -48.76 -1.98
C GLN A 108 -2.71 -47.60 -0.99
N ILE A 109 -3.50 -46.55 -1.20
CA ILE A 109 -3.55 -45.38 -0.31
C ILE A 109 -4.62 -45.61 0.77
N LYS A 110 -4.23 -45.47 2.03
CA LYS A 110 -5.15 -45.47 3.17
C LYS A 110 -5.67 -44.04 3.39
N ILE A 111 -6.95 -43.83 3.11
CA ILE A 111 -7.61 -42.53 3.29
C ILE A 111 -7.85 -42.31 4.80
N ARG A 112 -7.57 -41.10 5.28
CA ARG A 112 -7.92 -40.63 6.63
C ARG A 112 -9.06 -39.62 6.52
N GLU A 113 -9.82 -39.46 7.60
CA GLU A 113 -10.96 -38.52 7.66
C GLU A 113 -10.53 -37.06 7.86
N GLU A 114 -9.25 -36.81 8.16
CA GLU A 114 -8.71 -35.46 8.32
C GLU A 114 -8.66 -34.72 6.98
N ILE A 115 -9.39 -33.59 6.90
CA ILE A 115 -9.42 -32.73 5.72
C ILE A 115 -8.53 -31.51 5.96
N LEU A 116 -7.48 -31.35 5.14
CA LEU A 116 -6.72 -30.11 5.08
C LEU A 116 -7.49 -29.07 4.26
N ARG A 117 -7.76 -27.92 4.86
CA ARG A 117 -8.51 -26.83 4.20
C ARG A 117 -7.55 -25.82 3.55
N HIS A 118 -7.77 -25.52 2.27
CA HIS A 118 -7.09 -24.47 1.53
C HIS A 118 -8.15 -23.56 0.89
N GLN A 119 -8.04 -22.24 1.07
CA GLN A 119 -8.98 -21.26 0.54
C GLN A 119 -8.26 -20.30 -0.39
N VAL A 120 -8.74 -20.23 -1.63
CA VAL A 120 -8.31 -19.24 -2.63
C VAL A 120 -9.33 -18.11 -2.64
N HIS A 121 -8.86 -16.86 -2.66
CA HIS A 121 -9.71 -15.68 -2.67
C HIS A 121 -9.49 -14.96 -4.00
N GLU A 122 -10.37 -15.20 -4.95
CA GLU A 122 -10.37 -14.54 -6.25
C GLU A 122 -11.55 -13.59 -6.35
N LEU A 123 -11.34 -12.46 -7.03
CA LEU A 123 -12.45 -11.60 -7.39
C LEU A 123 -13.20 -12.25 -8.56
N PRO A 124 -14.54 -12.25 -8.56
CA PRO A 124 -15.29 -12.67 -9.74
C PRO A 124 -14.95 -11.77 -10.92
N GLU A 125 -15.30 -12.19 -12.14
CA GLU A 125 -15.08 -11.39 -13.34
C GLU A 125 -15.69 -9.98 -13.20
N ILE A 126 -14.84 -8.97 -13.01
CA ILE A 126 -15.27 -7.57 -12.91
C ILE A 126 -15.44 -7.04 -14.33
N LYS A 127 -16.68 -6.76 -14.73
CA LYS A 127 -16.99 -6.13 -16.01
C LYS A 127 -17.01 -4.61 -15.86
N LEU A 128 -16.46 -3.91 -16.86
CA LEU A 128 -16.51 -2.44 -16.91
C LEU A 128 -17.95 -1.98 -17.12
N GLN A 129 -18.39 -1.03 -16.29
CA GLN A 129 -19.58 -0.26 -16.58
C GLN A 129 -19.20 0.88 -17.54
N VAL A 130 -19.67 0.79 -18.78
CA VAL A 130 -19.42 1.80 -19.81
C VAL A 130 -20.66 2.68 -19.96
N THR A 131 -20.49 3.99 -19.82
CA THR A 131 -21.53 4.98 -20.12
C THR A 131 -21.11 5.78 -21.34
N GLU A 132 -21.86 5.63 -22.43
CA GLU A 132 -21.67 6.42 -23.64
C GLU A 132 -22.53 7.69 -23.57
N TYR A 133 -21.90 8.84 -23.72
CA TYR A 133 -22.60 10.12 -23.84
C TYR A 133 -22.59 10.56 -25.30
N GLN A 134 -23.76 10.59 -25.92
CA GLN A 134 -23.93 11.06 -27.29
C GLN A 134 -24.25 12.55 -27.30
N LEU A 135 -23.24 13.35 -27.61
CA LEU A 135 -23.36 14.80 -27.63
C LEU A 135 -23.96 15.25 -28.97
N ALA A 136 -25.13 15.89 -28.92
CA ALA A 136 -25.73 16.53 -30.08
C ALA A 136 -24.84 17.68 -30.58
N LYS A 137 -24.74 17.82 -31.91
CA LYS A 137 -23.99 18.90 -32.57
C LYS A 137 -24.92 19.64 -33.52
N GLY A 138 -24.80 20.96 -33.56
CA GLY A 138 -25.61 21.81 -34.42
C GLY A 138 -24.89 23.11 -34.78
N ALA A 139 -25.51 23.90 -35.66
CA ALA A 139 -25.09 25.26 -35.96
C ALA A 139 -26.27 26.21 -35.77
N CYS A 140 -26.00 27.41 -35.27
CA CYS A 140 -27.03 28.43 -35.12
C CYS A 140 -27.51 28.90 -36.50
N GLY A 141 -28.82 28.83 -36.77
CA GLY A 141 -29.38 29.31 -38.04
C GLY A 141 -29.25 30.83 -38.28
N CYS A 142 -29.00 31.61 -37.22
CA CYS A 142 -28.85 33.07 -37.30
C CYS A 142 -27.40 33.52 -37.56
N CYS A 143 -26.43 32.97 -36.82
CA CYS A 143 -25.02 33.40 -36.91
C CYS A 143 -24.04 32.34 -37.40
N GLY A 144 -24.51 31.12 -37.72
CA GLY A 144 -23.69 30.02 -38.24
C GLY A 144 -22.72 29.38 -37.22
N LYS A 145 -22.65 29.89 -35.98
CA LYS A 145 -21.75 29.35 -34.95
C LYS A 145 -22.13 27.91 -34.61
N LYS A 146 -21.13 27.03 -34.61
CA LYS A 146 -21.28 25.62 -34.23
C LYS A 146 -21.39 25.49 -32.71
N GLN A 147 -22.29 24.63 -32.26
CA GLN A 147 -22.45 24.27 -30.85
C GLN A 147 -22.46 22.76 -30.68
N ILE A 148 -22.02 22.32 -29.51
CA ILE A 148 -21.97 20.92 -29.09
C ILE A 148 -22.53 20.87 -27.67
N ALA A 149 -23.42 19.91 -27.38
CA ALA A 149 -23.96 19.71 -26.05
C ALA A 149 -22.84 19.41 -25.04
N SER A 150 -22.97 19.88 -23.80
CA SER A 150 -22.03 19.58 -22.73
C SER A 150 -22.30 18.22 -22.11
N LEU A 151 -21.26 17.59 -21.57
CA LEU A 151 -21.41 16.46 -20.68
C LEU A 151 -22.07 16.91 -19.36
N PRO A 152 -22.83 16.03 -18.70
CA PRO A 152 -23.33 16.26 -17.35
C PRO A 152 -22.22 16.32 -16.31
#